data_AF-A0A8T6CK17-F1
#
_entry.id   AF-A0A8T6CK17-F1
#
_cell.length_a   1.000
_cell.length_b   1.000
_cell.length_c   1.000
_cell.angle_alpha   90.00
_cell.angle_beta   90.00
_cell.angle_gamma   90.00
#
_symmetry.space_group_name_H-M   'P 1'
#
loop_
_entity.id
_entity.type
_entity.pdbx_description
1 polymer ?
#
loop_
_entity_poly.entity_id
_entity_poly.type
_entity_poly.pdbx_seq_one_letter_code
_entity_poly.pdbx_strand_id
1 'polypeptide(L)'
;MVTSLTDRIRTPHGRAVQGPGGYRAWVPAPAPPPLAWDIDLVVSLSAADLAIGRLAGEGRRLPNPHILIRPFVRKEAVLSSRIEGTQATLGELLAA
;
A
#
# COMPACT_ATOMS: atom_id res chain seq x y z
N MET A 1 -0.60 26.20 -10.50
CA MET A 1 -0.86 25.11 -11.44
C MET A 1 -0.99 23.83 -10.61
N VAL A 2 -2.19 23.58 -10.09
CA VAL A 2 -2.46 22.45 -9.19
C VAL A 2 -2.62 21.21 -10.07
N THR A 3 -1.66 20.30 -10.02
CA THR A 3 -1.75 19.04 -10.77
C THR A 3 -2.78 18.17 -10.06
N SER A 4 -3.98 18.08 -10.64
CA SER A 4 -5.11 17.32 -10.10
C SER A 4 -4.72 15.87 -9.84
N LEU A 5 -5.18 15.27 -8.72
CA LEU A 5 -4.96 13.85 -8.39
C LEU A 5 -5.35 12.89 -9.53
N THR A 6 -6.21 13.32 -10.44
CA THR A 6 -6.63 12.60 -11.65
C THR A 6 -5.57 12.50 -12.76
N ASP A 7 -4.54 13.36 -12.75
CA ASP A 7 -3.47 13.36 -13.76
C ASP A 7 -2.41 12.28 -13.48
N ARG A 8 -2.29 11.83 -12.21
CA ARG A 8 -1.36 10.77 -11.80
C ARG A 8 -1.70 9.37 -12.32
N ILE A 9 -2.90 9.17 -12.89
CA ILE A 9 -3.38 7.86 -13.37
C ILE A 9 -3.03 7.63 -14.86
N ARG A 10 -2.47 8.62 -15.57
CA ARG A 10 -2.19 8.53 -17.03
C ARG A 10 -0.71 8.47 -17.40
N THR A 11 0.20 8.21 -16.47
CA THR A 11 1.58 7.87 -16.84
C THR A 11 1.66 6.39 -17.23
N PRO A 12 2.16 6.02 -18.42
CA PRO A 12 2.41 4.62 -18.73
C PRO A 12 3.40 4.08 -17.69
N HIS A 13 3.00 3.04 -16.94
CA HIS A 13 3.77 2.43 -15.84
C HIS A 13 5.09 1.75 -16.29
N GLY A 14 5.56 2.07 -17.50
CA GLY A 14 6.72 1.49 -18.15
C GLY A 14 6.55 1.36 -19.65
N ARG A 15 7.50 0.67 -20.27
CA ARG A 15 7.50 0.32 -21.70
C ARG A 15 7.93 -1.13 -21.90
N ALA A 16 7.33 -1.79 -22.90
CA ALA A 16 7.83 -3.07 -23.36
C ALA A 16 9.10 -2.86 -24.21
N VAL A 17 10.13 -3.68 -23.98
CA VAL A 17 11.39 -3.69 -24.73
C VAL A 17 11.71 -5.10 -25.22
N GLN A 18 12.48 -5.19 -26.30
CA GLN A 18 13.10 -6.44 -26.75
C GLN A 18 14.51 -6.52 -26.17
N GLY A 19 14.80 -7.62 -25.49
CA GLY A 19 16.11 -7.89 -24.91
C GLY A 19 17.10 -8.41 -25.97
N PRO A 20 18.40 -8.48 -25.64
CA PRO A 20 19.46 -8.92 -26.57
C PRO A 20 19.28 -10.34 -27.14
N GLY A 21 18.47 -11.18 -26.48
CA GLY A 21 18.13 -12.54 -26.91
C GLY A 21 16.74 -12.70 -27.53
N GLY A 22 16.08 -11.61 -27.94
CA GLY A 22 14.73 -11.66 -28.54
C GLY A 22 13.57 -11.91 -27.55
N TYR A 23 13.85 -11.92 -26.25
CA TYR A 23 12.81 -11.98 -25.23
C TYR A 23 12.17 -10.61 -25.01
N ARG A 24 10.88 -10.60 -24.69
CA ARG A 24 10.15 -9.38 -24.33
C ARG A 24 10.29 -9.13 -22.82
N ALA A 25 10.59 -7.89 -22.45
CA ALA A 25 10.64 -7.45 -21.06
C ALA A 25 9.82 -6.17 -20.87
N TRP A 26 9.31 -5.95 -19.65
CA TRP A 26 8.70 -4.68 -19.24
C TRP A 26 9.72 -3.87 -18.46
N VAL A 27 10.01 -2.65 -18.90
CA VAL A 27 10.87 -1.70 -18.19
C VAL A 27 9.97 -0.70 -17.50
N PRO A 28 9.89 -0.66 -16.17
CA PRO A 28 9.10 0.32 -15.44
C PRO A 28 9.50 1.75 -15.81
N ALA A 29 8.56 2.69 -15.67
CA ALA A 29 8.90 4.10 -15.75
C ALA A 29 9.94 4.44 -14.67
N PRO A 30 10.81 5.44 -14.90
CA PRO A 30 11.68 5.94 -13.85
C PRO A 30 10.87 6.27 -12.59
N ALA A 31 11.51 6.15 -11.42
CA ALA A 31 10.88 6.54 -10.17
C ALA A 31 10.31 7.96 -10.28
N PRO A 32 9.16 8.25 -9.62
CA PRO A 32 8.61 9.59 -9.59
C PRO A 32 9.66 10.63 -9.18
N PRO A 33 9.56 11.88 -9.67
CA PRO A 33 10.47 12.94 -9.26
C PRO A 33 10.45 13.13 -7.74
N PRO A 34 11.49 13.77 -7.16
CA PRO A 34 11.52 14.10 -5.75
C PRO A 34 10.21 14.74 -5.29
N LEU A 35 9.68 14.26 -4.17
CA LEU A 35 8.44 14.79 -3.62
C LEU A 35 8.65 16.24 -3.17
N ALA A 36 7.72 17.12 -3.55
CA ALA A 36 7.66 18.46 -2.99
C ALA A 36 7.10 18.39 -1.57
N TRP A 37 7.82 18.99 -0.61
CA TRP A 37 7.40 19.08 0.78
C TRP A 37 6.45 20.26 1.00
N ASP A 38 5.25 20.15 0.45
CA ASP A 38 4.21 21.13 0.71
C ASP A 38 3.55 20.91 2.09
N ILE A 39 2.77 21.91 2.51
CA ILE A 39 2.09 21.91 3.81
C ILE A 39 1.14 20.72 3.91
N ASP A 40 0.44 20.38 2.83
CA ASP A 40 -0.55 19.30 2.82
C ASP A 40 0.10 17.93 3.03
N LEU A 41 1.25 17.69 2.41
CA LEU A 41 2.05 16.47 2.61
C LEU A 41 2.55 16.37 4.05
N VAL A 42 3.08 17.46 4.61
CA VAL A 42 3.60 17.49 5.99
C VAL A 42 2.48 17.23 6.99
N VAL A 43 1.31 17.85 6.80
CA VAL A 43 0.13 17.63 7.65
C VAL A 43 -0.33 16.18 7.56
N SER A 44 -0.41 15.62 6.35
CA SER A 44 -0.80 14.22 6.13
C SER A 44 0.18 13.24 6.79
N LEU A 45 1.48 13.50 6.67
CA LEU A 45 2.52 12.70 7.30
C LEU A 45 2.41 12.73 8.83
N SER A 46 2.27 13.93 9.41
CA SER A 46 2.10 14.09 10.86
C SER A 46 0.85 13.37 11.38
N ALA A 47 -0.25 13.43 10.65
CA ALA A 47 -1.47 12.70 10.99
C ALA A 47 -1.27 11.17 10.94
N ALA A 48 -0.52 10.67 9.95
CA ALA A 48 -0.18 9.25 9.84
C ALA A 48 0.71 8.79 11.01
N ASP A 49 1.75 9.56 11.34
CA ASP A 49 2.65 9.28 12.45
C ASP A 49 1.88 9.21 13.78
N LEU A 50 0.96 10.15 14.02
CA LEU A 50 0.10 10.15 15.20
C LEU A 50 -0.80 8.90 15.26
N ALA A 51 -1.39 8.49 14.14
CA ALA A 51 -2.24 7.31 14.09
C ALA A 51 -1.45 6.03 14.39
N ILE A 52 -0.25 5.89 13.84
CA ILE A 52 0.66 4.77 14.11
C ILE A 52 1.08 4.77 15.58
N GLY A 53 1.45 5.93 16.12
CA GLY A 53 1.81 6.09 17.52
C GLY A 53 0.68 5.68 18.48
N ARG A 54 -0.56 6.10 18.17
CA ARG A 54 -1.75 5.68 18.93
C ARG A 54 -1.94 4.16 18.89
N LEU A 55 -1.85 3.54 17.71
CA LEU A 55 -1.97 2.08 17.58
C LEU A 55 -0.90 1.34 18.40
N ALA A 56 0.36 1.79 18.33
CA ALA A 56 1.44 1.21 19.12
C ALA A 56 1.20 1.37 20.63
N GLY A 57 0.70 2.52 21.06
CA GLY A 57 0.33 2.80 22.44
C GLY A 57 -0.79 1.89 22.94
N GLU A 58 -1.87 1.71 22.16
CA GLU A 58 -2.95 0.78 22.49
C GLU A 58 -2.46 -0.68 22.53
N GLY A 59 -1.64 -1.10 21.57
CA GLY A 59 -1.10 -2.45 21.54
C GLY A 59 -0.31 -2.81 22.81
N ARG A 60 0.44 -1.86 23.37
CA ARG A 60 1.19 -2.05 24.63
C ARG A 60 0.30 -2.14 25.88
N ARG A 61 -0.92 -1.63 25.83
CA ARG A 61 -1.88 -1.72 26.95
C ARG A 61 -2.58 -3.08 27.02
N LEU A 62 -2.51 -3.88 25.96
CA LEU A 62 -3.13 -5.20 25.93
C LEU A 62 -2.35 -6.18 26.84
N PRO A 63 -3.04 -6.94 27.71
CA PRO A 63 -2.39 -7.95 28.56
C PRO A 63 -1.61 -9.01 27.77
N ASN A 64 -2.08 -9.33 26.55
CA ASN A 64 -1.36 -10.18 25.61
C ASN A 64 -1.63 -9.69 24.17
N PRO A 65 -0.74 -8.89 23.56
CA PRO A 65 -0.94 -8.37 22.21
C PRO A 65 -0.89 -9.45 21.12
N HIS A 66 -0.27 -10.62 21.40
CA HIS A 66 -0.15 -11.69 20.42
C HIS A 66 -1.51 -12.29 20.01
N ILE A 67 -2.55 -12.13 20.83
CA ILE A 67 -3.90 -12.61 20.51
C ILE A 67 -4.47 -11.93 19.25
N LEU A 68 -4.04 -10.69 18.96
CA LEU A 68 -4.56 -9.92 17.82
C LEU A 68 -3.70 -10.03 16.57
N ILE A 69 -2.47 -10.52 16.65
CA ILE A 69 -1.55 -10.59 15.50
C ILE A 69 -2.15 -11.44 14.38
N ARG A 70 -2.55 -12.68 14.68
CA ARG A 70 -3.15 -13.61 13.70
C ARG A 70 -4.40 -13.05 13.02
N PRO A 71 -5.43 -12.57 13.74
CA PRO A 71 -6.63 -12.02 13.09
C PRO A 71 -6.35 -10.74 12.29
N PHE A 72 -5.42 -9.87 12.72
CA PHE A 72 -5.06 -8.69 11.92
C PHE A 72 -4.32 -9.05 10.62
N VAL A 73 -3.34 -9.96 10.67
CA VAL A 73 -2.65 -10.44 9.47
C VAL A 73 -3.64 -11.06 8.48
N ARG A 74 -4.57 -11.87 8.97
CA ARG A 74 -5.60 -12.49 8.13
C ARG A 74 -6.54 -11.46 7.50
N LYS A 75 -6.95 -10.45 8.27
CA LYS A 75 -7.78 -9.34 7.77
C LYS A 75 -7.05 -8.55 6.70
N GLU A 76 -5.77 -8.23 6.90
CA GLU A 76 -4.97 -7.52 5.91
C GLU A 76 -4.85 -8.30 4.61
N ALA A 77 -4.50 -9.59 4.69
CA ALA A 77 -4.42 -10.46 3.52
C ALA A 77 -5.71 -10.48 2.69
N VAL A 78 -6.88 -10.52 3.35
CA VAL A 78 -8.19 -10.41 2.67
C VAL A 78 -8.34 -9.07 1.96
N LEU A 79 -8.03 -7.97 2.65
CA LEU A 79 -8.18 -6.62 2.10
C LEU A 79 -7.23 -6.41 0.92
N SER A 80 -5.97 -6.83 1.02
CA SER A 80 -5.00 -6.76 -0.08
C SER A 80 -5.46 -7.61 -1.28
N SER A 81 -5.92 -8.84 -1.04
CA SER A 81 -6.42 -9.75 -2.08
C SER A 81 -7.59 -9.13 -2.88
N ARG A 82 -8.48 -8.38 -2.20
CA ARG A 82 -9.60 -7.69 -2.86
C ARG A 82 -9.17 -6.55 -3.75
N ILE A 83 -8.08 -5.84 -3.39
CA ILE A 83 -7.51 -4.79 -4.24
C ILE A 83 -7.03 -5.37 -5.57
N GLU A 84 -6.50 -6.59 -5.54
CA GLU A 84 -6.04 -7.33 -6.73
C GLU A 84 -7.19 -7.98 -7.53
N GLY A 85 -8.45 -7.80 -7.11
CA GLY A 85 -9.62 -8.31 -7.80
C GLY A 85 -9.98 -9.76 -7.46
N THR A 86 -9.39 -10.35 -6.41
CA THR A 86 -9.74 -11.70 -5.96
C THR A 86 -10.85 -11.65 -4.89
N GLN A 87 -11.86 -12.51 -5.01
CA GLN A 87 -12.93 -12.63 -4.02
C GLN A 87 -12.48 -13.52 -2.86
N ALA A 88 -11.67 -12.98 -1.94
CA ALA A 88 -11.40 -13.63 -0.67
C ALA A 88 -12.40 -13.13 0.40
N THR A 89 -13.08 -14.05 1.07
CA THR A 89 -13.94 -13.77 2.22
C THR A 89 -13.21 -14.07 3.53
N LEU A 90 -13.57 -13.33 4.59
CA LEU A 90 -13.02 -13.57 5.93
C LEU A 90 -13.34 -14.98 6.45
N GLY A 91 -14.45 -15.58 5.99
CA GLY A 91 -14.89 -16.93 6.32
C GLY A 91 -14.07 -18.04 5.67
N GLU A 92 -13.75 -17.93 4.38
CA GLU A 92 -12.89 -18.88 3.66
C GLU A 92 -11.49 -18.95 4.26
N LEU A 93 -11.01 -17.80 4.74
CA LEU A 93 -9.77 -17.76 5.47
C LEU A 93 -9.99 -18.36 6.86
N LEU A 94 -10.86 -17.89 7.74
CA LEU A 94 -10.99 -18.43 9.11
C LEU A 94 -11.17 -19.96 9.25
N ALA A 95 -11.69 -20.65 8.22
CA ALA A 95 -11.84 -22.10 8.18
C ALA A 95 -10.54 -22.90 7.85
N ALA A 96 -9.46 -22.22 7.45
CA ALA A 96 -8.14 -22.79 7.20
C ALA A 96 -7.17 -22.60 8.37
#